data_AF-A0A1E3LMY1-F1
#
_entry.id   AF-A0A1E3LMY1-F1
#
_cell.length_a   1.000
_cell.length_b   1.000
_cell.length_c   1.000
_cell.angle_alpha   90.00
_cell.angle_beta   90.00
_cell.angle_gamma   90.00
#
_symmetry.space_group_name_H-M   'P 1'
#
loop_
_entity.id
_entity.type
_entity.pdbx_description
1 polymer ?
#
loop_
_entity_poly.entity_id
_entity_poly.type
_entity_poly.pdbx_seq_one_letter_code
_entity_poly.pdbx_strand_id
1 'polypeptide(L)'
;MNCDCISTTEKRIEEKFSAELGADIKATCTAAALAVRGNALETCLYTRFKLTGNAKGYTRGKEITMIASFCPFCGEPTKPKEENQSA
;
A
#
# COMPACT_ATOMS: atom_id res chain seq x y z
N MET A 1 -19.06 7.42 4.98
CA MET A 1 -17.70 6.90 5.18
C MET A 1 -17.06 6.72 3.82
N ASN A 2 -16.28 7.70 3.35
CA ASN A 2 -15.44 7.52 2.16
C ASN A 2 -14.03 7.18 2.65
N CYS A 3 -13.57 5.97 2.35
CA CYS A 3 -12.19 5.57 2.57
C CYS A 3 -11.33 6.21 1.47
N ASP A 4 -10.40 7.09 1.85
CA ASP A 4 -9.51 7.85 0.96
C ASP A 4 -8.08 7.27 0.93
N CYS A 5 -7.90 6.08 1.48
CA CYS A 5 -6.60 5.66 1.93
C CYS A 5 -5.66 5.22 0.80
N ILE A 6 -6.20 4.75 -0.33
CA ILE A 6 -5.42 4.51 -1.55
C ILE A 6 -4.87 5.84 -2.06
N SER A 7 -5.73 6.86 -2.21
CA SER A 7 -5.31 8.19 -2.71
C SER A 7 -4.30 8.87 -1.78
N THR A 8 -4.43 8.71 -0.46
CA THR A 8 -3.47 9.22 0.50
C THR A 8 -2.13 8.51 0.40
N THR A 9 -2.14 7.20 0.10
CA THR A 9 -0.91 6.41 -0.07
C THR A 9 -0.22 6.73 -1.39
N GLU A 10 -0.97 6.92 -2.48
CA GLU A 10 -0.43 7.41 -3.76
C GLU A 10 0.33 8.71 -3.55
N LYS A 11 -0.28 9.72 -2.91
CA LYS A 11 0.39 11.00 -2.62
C LYS A 11 1.67 10.84 -1.80
N ARG A 12 1.66 10.02 -0.75
CA ARG A 12 2.86 9.77 0.07
C ARG A 12 3.97 9.09 -0.72
N ILE A 13 3.62 8.17 -1.61
CA ILE A 13 4.57 7.52 -2.51
C ILE A 13 5.12 8.55 -3.50
N GLU A 14 4.28 9.39 -4.11
CA GLU A 14 4.67 10.47 -5.01
C GLU A 14 5.67 11.42 -4.35
N GLU A 15 5.34 11.94 -3.15
CA GLU A 15 6.20 12.84 -2.39
C GLU A 15 7.57 12.22 -2.11
N LYS A 16 7.59 10.96 -1.63
CA LYS A 16 8.83 10.26 -1.30
C LYS A 16 9.71 10.04 -2.53
N PHE A 17 9.16 9.46 -3.60
CA PHE A 17 9.95 9.14 -4.78
C PHE A 17 10.34 10.40 -5.57
N SER A 18 9.51 11.45 -5.56
CA SER A 18 9.86 12.72 -6.18
C SER A 18 11.02 13.39 -5.46
N ALA A 19 11.05 13.33 -4.12
CA ALA A 19 12.17 13.83 -3.32
C ALA A 19 13.45 13.02 -3.52
N GLU A 20 13.36 11.68 -3.56
CA GLU A 20 14.53 10.80 -3.77
C GLU A 20 15.13 10.93 -5.17
N LEU A 21 14.31 11.18 -6.20
CA LEU A 21 14.74 11.21 -7.60
C LEU A 21 14.96 12.62 -8.15
N GLY A 22 14.56 13.66 -7.40
CA GLY A 22 14.65 15.06 -7.84
C GLY A 22 13.81 15.34 -9.09
N ALA A 23 12.71 14.62 -9.28
CA ALA A 23 11.86 14.70 -10.47
C ALA A 23 10.40 14.40 -10.10
N ASP A 24 9.47 14.95 -10.86
CA ASP A 24 8.04 14.69 -10.64
C ASP A 24 7.71 13.21 -10.94
N ILE A 25 7.25 12.50 -9.91
CA ILE A 25 6.81 11.10 -9.96
C ILE A 25 5.35 11.04 -9.55
N LYS A 26 4.55 10.40 -10.41
CA LYS A 26 3.16 10.02 -10.17
C LYS A 26 3.07 8.56 -9.73
N ALA A 27 2.23 8.26 -8.74
CA ALA A 27 1.92 6.92 -8.29
C ALA A 27 0.47 6.58 -8.63
N THR A 28 0.22 5.34 -9.02
CA THR A 28 -1.14 4.86 -9.30
C THR A 28 -1.28 3.43 -8.83
N CYS A 29 -2.30 3.17 -8.01
CA CYS A 29 -2.67 1.83 -7.58
C CYS A 29 -3.14 1.02 -8.78
N THR A 30 -2.51 -0.13 -9.03
CA THR A 30 -2.83 -1.01 -10.17
C THR A 30 -3.49 -2.31 -9.76
N ALA A 31 -3.30 -2.75 -8.52
CA ALA A 31 -3.97 -3.92 -7.97
C ALA A 31 -4.01 -3.82 -6.44
N ALA A 32 -5.13 -4.25 -5.86
CA ALA A 32 -5.25 -4.55 -4.44
C ALA A 32 -5.71 -6.00 -4.30
N ALA A 33 -5.03 -6.78 -3.45
CA ALA A 33 -5.44 -8.14 -3.14
C ALA A 33 -5.71 -8.32 -1.64
N LEU A 34 -6.60 -9.27 -1.36
CA LEU A 34 -6.97 -9.78 -0.04
C LEU A 34 -6.50 -11.23 0.04
N ALA A 35 -6.03 -11.72 1.20
CA ALA A 35 -5.49 -13.08 1.33
C ALA A 35 -6.38 -13.97 2.21
N VAL A 36 -6.89 -15.07 1.66
CA VAL A 36 -7.62 -16.04 2.47
C VAL A 36 -6.63 -17.01 3.13
N ARG A 37 -6.69 -17.16 4.46
CA ARG A 37 -5.84 -18.11 5.21
C ARG A 37 -6.70 -19.04 6.06
N GLY A 38 -6.76 -20.31 5.69
CA GLY A 38 -7.64 -21.31 6.34
C GLY A 38 -9.12 -21.00 6.06
N ASN A 39 -9.96 -21.08 7.10
CA ASN A 39 -11.38 -20.71 7.04
C ASN A 39 -11.64 -19.22 7.34
N ALA A 40 -10.59 -18.40 7.43
CA ALA A 40 -10.69 -16.97 7.68
C ALA A 40 -10.20 -16.17 6.47
N LEU A 41 -10.97 -15.15 6.09
CA LEU A 41 -10.51 -14.08 5.20
C LEU A 41 -9.59 -13.17 6.01
N GLU A 42 -8.28 -13.20 5.73
CA GLU A 42 -7.32 -12.26 6.31
C GLU A 42 -7.06 -11.12 5.31
N THR A 43 -7.17 -9.87 5.75
CA THR A 43 -6.95 -8.73 4.86
C THR A 43 -5.45 -8.44 4.70
N CYS A 44 -4.65 -9.37 4.16
CA CYS A 44 -3.27 -9.05 3.79
C CYS A 44 -3.28 -8.12 2.59
N LEU A 45 -2.85 -6.88 2.79
CA LEU A 45 -2.81 -5.88 1.74
C LEU A 45 -1.57 -6.10 0.88
N TYR A 46 -1.82 -6.67 -0.28
CA TYR A 46 -0.86 -6.76 -1.37
C TYR A 46 -1.27 -5.74 -2.42
N THR A 47 -0.73 -4.54 -2.30
CA THR A 47 -1.09 -3.42 -3.16
C THR A 47 0.06 -3.12 -4.11
N ARG A 48 -0.20 -3.14 -5.41
CA ARG A 48 0.76 -2.75 -6.44
C ARG A 48 0.53 -1.30 -6.82
N PHE A 49 1.60 -0.54 -6.86
CA PHE A 49 1.61 0.83 -7.36
C PHE A 49 2.56 0.94 -8.54
N LYS A 50 2.08 1.60 -9.60
CA LYS A 50 2.89 1.98 -10.75
C LYS A 50 3.37 3.41 -10.56
N LEU A 51 4.68 3.58 -10.61
CA LEU A 51 5.38 4.87 -10.55
C LEU A 51 5.74 5.31 -11.95
N THR A 52 5.26 6.46 -12.40
CA THR A 52 5.60 7.05 -13.70
C THR A 52 6.10 8.46 -13.51
N GLY A 53 7.13 8.87 -14.24
CA GLY A 53 7.62 10.25 -14.14
C GLY A 53 8.78 10.53 -15.08
N ASN A 54 9.28 11.76 -15.02
CA ASN A 54 10.33 12.25 -15.91
C ASN A 54 11.74 11.82 -15.48
N ALA A 55 11.87 11.13 -14.34
CA ALA A 55 13.12 10.53 -13.90
C ALA A 55 13.60 9.41 -14.84
N LYS A 56 14.93 9.27 -14.98
CA LYS A 56 15.55 8.20 -15.78
C LYS A 56 15.10 6.82 -15.26
N GLY A 57 14.45 6.05 -16.14
CA GLY A 57 13.95 4.71 -15.82
C GLY A 57 12.52 4.65 -15.26
N TYR A 58 11.82 5.79 -15.15
CA TYR A 58 10.43 5.87 -14.70
C TYR A 58 9.44 6.25 -15.81
N THR A 59 9.92 6.64 -16.99
CA THR A 59 9.07 7.01 -18.15
C THR A 59 8.21 5.85 -18.67
N ARG A 60 8.67 4.60 -18.57
CA ARG A 60 7.88 3.40 -18.94
C ARG A 60 7.02 2.86 -17.79
N GLY A 61 7.11 3.47 -16.62
CA GLY A 61 6.51 2.97 -15.40
C GLY A 61 7.37 1.91 -14.71
N LYS A 62 7.52 2.05 -13.38
CA LYS A 62 8.09 1.04 -12.50
C LYS A 62 7.03 0.57 -11.52
N GLU A 63 6.97 -0.72 -11.24
CA GLU A 63 6.04 -1.25 -10.24
C GLU A 63 6.75 -1.41 -8.89
N ILE A 64 6.07 -0.98 -7.83
CA ILE A 64 6.43 -1.29 -6.46
C ILE A 64 5.27 -2.06 -5.82
N THR A 65 5.60 -3.00 -4.95
CA THR A 65 4.62 -3.79 -4.21
C THR A 65 4.73 -3.43 -2.74
N MET A 66 3.61 -3.03 -2.15
CA MET A 66 3.48 -2.89 -0.71
C MET A 66 2.81 -4.14 -0.15
N ILE A 67 3.45 -4.74 0.85
CA ILE A 67 2.94 -5.87 1.62
C ILE A 67 2.82 -5.39 3.07
N ALA A 68 1.61 -5.40 3.63
CA ALA A 68 1.38 -4.97 5.01
C ALA A 68 0.56 -6.01 5.80
N SER A 69 1.03 -6.30 7.02
CA SER A 69 0.36 -7.15 8.03
C SER A 69 -0.55 -6.35 8.97
N PHE A 70 -0.97 -5.16 8.52
CA PHE A 70 -1.94 -4.28 9.15
C PHE A 70 -2.52 -3.43 8.02
N CYS A 71 -3.72 -2.89 8.21
CA CYS A 71 -4.28 -1.94 7.29
C CYS A 71 -3.41 -0.65 7.33
N PRO A 72 -2.58 -0.32 6.31
CA PRO A 72 -1.80 0.91 6.28
C PRO A 72 -2.69 2.15 6.09
N PHE A 73 -3.99 1.92 5.96
CA PHE A 73 -5.03 2.87 5.60
C PHE A 73 -5.81 3.37 6.82
N CYS A 74 -6.23 2.50 7.75
CA CYS A 74 -6.90 2.87 9.01
C CYS A 74 -6.13 2.47 10.28
N GLY A 75 -4.99 1.77 10.14
CA GLY A 75 -4.18 1.32 11.27
C GLY A 75 -4.75 0.10 12.00
N GLU A 76 -5.89 -0.44 11.57
CA GLU A 76 -6.41 -1.67 12.15
C GLU A 76 -5.44 -2.83 11.91
N PRO A 77 -5.04 -3.56 12.97
CA PRO A 77 -4.16 -4.69 12.84
C PRO A 77 -4.85 -5.77 12.01
N THR A 78 -4.08 -6.42 11.13
CA THR A 78 -4.60 -7.51 10.30
C THR A 78 -4.79 -8.81 11.10
N LYS A 79 -4.39 -8.79 12.38
CA LYS A 79 -4.61 -9.82 13.38
C LYS A 79 -5.56 -9.26 14.44
N PRO A 80 -6.56 -10.01 14.91
CA PRO A 80 -7.21 -9.69 16.18
C PRO A 80 -6.12 -9.58 17.24
N LYS A 81 -6.23 -8.63 18.19
CA LYS A 81 -5.49 -8.78 19.44
C LYS A 81 -5.92 -10.14 20.00
N GLU A 82 -4.99 -11.06 20.20
CA GLU A 82 -5.22 -12.13 21.17
C GLU A 82 -5.49 -11.41 22.49
N GLU A 83 -6.78 -11.27 22.80
CA GLU A 83 -7.20 -11.04 24.16
C GLU A 83 -6.64 -12.24 24.91
N ASN A 84 -5.57 -12.01 25.68
CA ASN A 84 -5.07 -12.96 26.64
C ASN A 84 -6.26 -13.32 27.55
N GLN A 85 -7.00 -14.35 27.16
CA GLN A 85 -7.82 -15.14 28.05
C GLN A 85 -6.84 -15.87 28.96
N SER A 86 -6.51 -15.18 30.05
CA SER A 86 -6.44 -15.73 31.41
C SER A 86 -5.66 -17.04 31.57
N ALA A 87 -4.50 -16.93 32.22
CA ALA A 87 -4.18 -17.76 33.38
C ALA A 87 -3.25 -16.97 34.30
#